data_AF-A0A9Q4F0B8-F1
#
_entry.id   AF-A0A9Q4F0B8-F1
#
_cell.length_a   1.000
_cell.length_b   1.000
_cell.length_c   1.000
_cell.angle_alpha   90.00
_cell.angle_beta   90.00
_cell.angle_gamma   90.00
#
_symmetry.space_group_name_H-M   'P 1'
#
loop_
_entity.id
_entity.type
_entity.pdbx_description
1 polymer ?
#
loop_
_entity_poly.entity_id
_entity_poly.type
_entity_poly.pdbx_seq_one_letter_code
_entity_poly.pdbx_strand_id
1 'polypeptide(L)'
;MMKKFNWDEFKNKDNKIVMHCKTEEEAKDFCRQMHGHGMKWCTGKSYMEKTNYEKCKGETCYTGSGMLSSYRYYNSEGYEILEWSDYMQKEFTKADLEDGMVVEQRDGNMYLVLAGKAVRKGRCNHIDGYTDDLKWEGYTGGDIVKVYRITPESLGCIEDVFIKSNLELIWERTETKKMTIEEMRQKLEELTGEEIEVTA
;
A
#
# COMPACT_ATOMS: atom_id res chain seq x y z
N MET A 1 -0.15 -11.38 3.75
CA MET A 1 1.19 -10.85 3.43
C MET A 1 1.14 -10.30 2.02
N MET A 2 1.41 -9.01 1.81
CA MET A 2 1.39 -8.41 0.48
C MET A 2 2.53 -8.99 -0.36
N LYS A 3 2.26 -9.33 -1.63
CA LYS A 3 3.31 -9.82 -2.52
C LYS A 3 4.14 -8.64 -3.02
N LYS A 4 5.45 -8.83 -3.15
CA LYS A 4 6.30 -7.85 -3.85
C LYS A 4 6.03 -7.97 -5.35
N PHE A 5 5.69 -6.85 -6.01
CA PHE A 5 5.46 -6.83 -7.45
C PHE A 5 6.78 -6.66 -8.24
N ASN A 6 6.96 -7.45 -9.29
CA ASN A 6 8.15 -7.41 -10.15
C ASN A 6 7.89 -6.59 -11.42
N TRP A 7 8.28 -5.32 -11.39
CA TRP A 7 8.07 -4.39 -12.50
C TRP A 7 8.85 -4.73 -13.76
N ASP A 8 10.07 -5.28 -13.63
CA ASP A 8 10.91 -5.61 -14.78
C ASP A 8 10.32 -6.78 -15.57
N GLU A 9 9.80 -7.78 -14.84
CA GLU A 9 9.10 -8.91 -15.41
C GLU A 9 7.79 -8.49 -16.09
N PHE A 10 7.02 -7.60 -15.46
CA PHE A 10 5.78 -7.07 -16.06
C PHE A 10 6.04 -6.22 -17.32
N LYS A 11 7.14 -5.47 -17.36
CA LYS A 11 7.52 -4.62 -18.51
C LYS A 11 8.03 -5.41 -19.70
N ASN A 12 8.56 -6.61 -19.47
CA ASN A 12 9.06 -7.45 -20.55
C ASN A 12 7.92 -7.87 -21.48
N LYS A 13 8.01 -7.49 -22.75
CA LYS A 13 6.97 -7.75 -23.76
C LYS A 13 6.84 -9.24 -24.13
N ASP A 14 7.89 -10.01 -23.89
CA ASP A 14 7.89 -11.45 -24.12
C ASP A 14 7.14 -12.21 -23.01
N ASN A 15 7.00 -11.58 -21.84
CA ASN A 15 6.21 -12.10 -20.75
C ASN A 15 4.73 -11.83 -21.03
N LYS A 16 3.94 -12.90 -21.15
CA LYS A 16 2.49 -12.81 -21.30
C LYS A 16 1.82 -12.54 -19.95
N ILE A 17 2.17 -11.44 -19.29
CA ILE A 17 1.60 -11.05 -17.99
C ILE A 17 0.68 -9.84 -18.18
N VAL A 18 -0.50 -9.88 -17.55
CA VAL A 18 -1.39 -8.73 -17.43
C VAL A 18 -1.82 -8.52 -15.98
N MET A 19 -2.13 -7.27 -15.65
CA MET A 19 -2.62 -6.89 -14.33
C MET A 19 -4.12 -6.61 -14.41
N HIS A 20 -4.91 -7.40 -13.69
CA HIS A 20 -6.35 -7.25 -13.56
C HIS A 20 -6.69 -6.28 -12.42
N CYS A 21 -7.58 -5.34 -12.71
CA CYS A 21 -8.16 -4.42 -11.72
C CYS A 21 -9.68 -4.59 -11.70
N LYS A 22 -10.20 -5.05 -10.55
CA LYS A 22 -11.62 -5.30 -10.31
C LYS A 22 -12.40 -4.02 -10.04
N THR A 23 -11.76 -3.00 -9.49
CA THR A 23 -12.38 -1.73 -9.12
C THR A 23 -11.72 -0.55 -9.83
N GLU A 24 -12.43 0.58 -9.92
CA GLU A 24 -11.86 1.82 -10.46
C GLU A 24 -10.72 2.35 -9.57
N GLU A 25 -10.78 2.10 -8.26
CA GLU A 25 -9.72 2.45 -7.30
C GLU A 25 -8.44 1.67 -7.58
N GLU A 26 -8.54 0.34 -7.79
CA GLU A 26 -7.41 -0.49 -8.19
C GLU A 26 -6.81 0.01 -9.52
N ALA A 27 -7.65 0.34 -10.50
CA ALA A 27 -7.20 0.86 -11.79
C ALA A 27 -6.50 2.22 -11.67
N LYS A 28 -7.01 3.13 -10.83
CA LYS A 28 -6.41 4.44 -10.57
C LYS A 28 -5.04 4.29 -9.91
N ASP A 29 -4.94 3.44 -8.89
CA ASP A 29 -3.68 3.16 -8.22
C ASP A 29 -2.67 2.51 -9.17
N PHE A 30 -3.05 1.44 -9.87
CA PHE A 30 -2.14 0.76 -10.79
C PHE A 30 -1.64 1.67 -11.93
N CYS A 31 -2.53 2.49 -12.51
CA CYS A 31 -2.15 3.49 -13.52
C CYS A 31 -1.15 4.52 -12.98
N ARG A 32 -1.33 4.97 -11.72
CA ARG A 32 -0.38 5.86 -11.03
C ARG A 32 0.99 5.18 -10.86
N GLN A 33 1.00 3.92 -10.47
CA GLN A 33 2.24 3.15 -10.32
C GLN A 33 2.95 2.95 -11.66
N MET A 34 2.23 2.55 -12.72
CA MET A 34 2.79 2.46 -14.08
C MET A 34 3.42 3.79 -14.52
N HIS A 35 2.75 4.91 -14.27
CA HIS A 35 3.28 6.24 -14.55
C HIS A 35 4.57 6.54 -13.76
N GLY A 36 4.59 6.25 -12.46
CA GLY A 36 5.78 6.40 -11.60
C GLY A 36 6.96 5.56 -12.08
N HIS A 37 6.69 4.41 -12.69
CA HIS A 37 7.70 3.56 -13.33
C HIS A 37 8.08 3.96 -14.76
N GLY A 38 7.69 5.16 -15.20
CA GLY A 38 8.05 5.76 -16.50
C GLY A 38 7.26 5.20 -17.69
N MET A 39 6.22 4.41 -17.44
CA MET A 39 5.43 3.76 -18.49
C MET A 39 4.37 4.73 -19.03
N LYS A 40 3.93 4.48 -20.27
CA LYS A 40 2.88 5.25 -20.95
C LYS A 40 1.97 4.32 -21.71
N TRP A 41 0.78 4.82 -22.06
CA TRP A 41 -0.07 4.17 -23.04
C TRP A 41 0.69 3.99 -24.36
N CYS A 42 0.34 2.98 -25.16
CA CYS A 42 0.95 2.75 -26.47
C CYS A 42 0.82 3.96 -27.43
N THR A 43 -0.15 4.86 -27.16
CA THR A 43 -0.34 6.13 -27.86
C THR A 43 0.64 7.23 -27.44
N GLY A 44 1.52 6.97 -26.46
CA GLY A 44 2.43 7.96 -25.85
C GLY A 44 1.79 8.85 -24.79
N LYS A 45 0.50 8.67 -24.48
CA LYS A 45 -0.22 9.48 -23.48
C LYS A 45 0.06 9.03 -22.05
N SER A 46 -0.08 9.94 -21.10
CA SER A 46 0.09 9.64 -19.68
C SER A 46 -1.07 8.79 -19.12
N TYR A 47 -0.76 7.86 -18.23
CA TYR A 47 -1.78 7.13 -17.45
C TYR A 47 -2.58 8.04 -16.51
N MET A 48 -2.03 9.20 -16.14
CA MET A 48 -2.68 10.17 -15.25
C MET A 48 -3.85 10.91 -15.90
N GLU A 49 -3.93 10.94 -17.24
CA GLU A 49 -5.04 11.58 -17.95
C GLU A 49 -6.32 10.73 -17.87
N LYS A 50 -6.19 9.41 -18.05
CA LYS A 50 -7.33 8.48 -18.11
C LYS A 50 -6.87 7.04 -17.91
N THR A 51 -7.51 6.34 -16.97
CA THR A 51 -7.28 4.91 -16.69
C THR A 51 -7.94 3.98 -17.72
N ASN A 52 -8.94 4.49 -18.45
CA ASN A 52 -9.78 3.73 -19.38
C ASN A 52 -10.53 2.53 -18.77
N TYR A 53 -10.63 2.47 -17.43
CA TYR A 53 -11.32 1.42 -16.69
C TYR A 53 -12.77 1.20 -17.18
N GLU A 54 -13.51 2.27 -17.47
CA GLU A 54 -14.90 2.20 -17.93
C GLU A 54 -15.13 1.36 -19.21
N LYS A 55 -14.08 1.03 -19.98
CA LYS A 55 -14.20 0.20 -21.18
C LYS A 55 -14.57 -1.26 -20.86
N CYS A 56 -13.99 -1.82 -19.80
CA CYS A 56 -14.19 -3.22 -19.40
C CYS A 56 -14.63 -3.36 -17.94
N LYS A 57 -14.64 -2.27 -17.17
CA LYS A 57 -14.99 -2.20 -15.75
C LYS A 57 -14.25 -3.26 -14.95
N GLY A 58 -14.94 -4.04 -14.14
CA GLY A 58 -14.35 -5.10 -13.33
C GLY A 58 -13.76 -6.29 -14.10
N GLU A 59 -13.73 -6.25 -15.44
CA GLU A 59 -12.94 -7.17 -16.26
C GLU A 59 -11.68 -6.47 -16.84
N THR A 60 -11.27 -5.28 -16.38
CA THR A 60 -10.17 -4.54 -17.02
C THR A 60 -8.81 -5.13 -16.67
N CYS A 61 -8.05 -5.54 -17.68
CA CYS A 61 -6.66 -5.96 -17.55
C CYS A 61 -5.73 -5.02 -18.32
N TYR A 62 -4.60 -4.67 -17.71
CA TYR A 62 -3.57 -3.77 -18.21
C TYR A 62 -2.29 -4.54 -18.57
N THR A 63 -1.63 -4.17 -19.66
CA THR A 63 -0.35 -4.78 -20.09
C THR A 63 0.84 -3.87 -19.82
N GLY A 64 2.03 -4.46 -19.69
CA GLY A 64 3.28 -3.70 -19.60
C GLY A 64 3.62 -2.89 -20.86
N SER A 65 3.02 -3.23 -22.00
CA SER A 65 3.17 -2.51 -23.27
C SER A 65 2.22 -1.30 -23.42
N GLY A 66 1.43 -1.00 -22.39
CA GLY A 66 0.46 0.10 -22.39
C GLY A 66 -0.74 -0.14 -23.28
N MET A 67 -1.28 -1.36 -23.18
CA MET A 67 -2.58 -1.74 -23.73
C MET A 67 -3.50 -2.18 -22.60
N LEU A 68 -4.79 -2.27 -22.91
CA LEU A 68 -5.78 -2.86 -22.01
C LEU A 68 -6.79 -3.68 -22.82
N SER A 69 -7.37 -4.68 -22.19
CA SER A 69 -8.48 -5.46 -22.73
C SER A 69 -9.24 -6.14 -21.58
N SER A 70 -10.28 -6.88 -21.93
CA SER A 70 -11.04 -7.68 -20.96
C SER A 70 -10.23 -8.86 -20.42
N TYR A 71 -10.50 -9.24 -19.17
CA TYR A 71 -10.02 -10.46 -18.53
C TYR A 71 -10.23 -11.66 -19.44
N ARG A 72 -11.43 -11.79 -20.01
CA ARG A 72 -11.80 -12.93 -20.88
C ARG A 72 -10.86 -13.08 -22.06
N TYR A 73 -10.52 -11.97 -22.72
CA TYR A 73 -9.62 -11.96 -23.86
C TYR A 73 -8.21 -12.45 -23.47
N TYR A 74 -7.61 -11.88 -22.41
CA TYR A 74 -6.26 -12.30 -22.01
C TYR A 74 -6.23 -13.73 -21.49
N ASN A 75 -7.29 -14.14 -20.79
CA ASN A 75 -7.42 -15.52 -20.32
C ASN A 75 -7.50 -16.50 -21.50
N SER A 76 -8.24 -16.18 -22.56
CA SER A 76 -8.29 -17.03 -23.76
C SER A 76 -6.97 -17.07 -24.54
N GLU A 77 -6.19 -15.99 -24.51
CA GLU A 77 -4.89 -15.88 -25.17
C GLU A 77 -3.72 -16.49 -24.35
N GLY A 78 -4.04 -17.10 -23.20
CA GLY A 78 -3.09 -17.79 -22.33
C GLY A 78 -2.12 -16.84 -21.63
N TYR A 79 -2.55 -15.62 -21.32
CA TYR A 79 -1.79 -14.72 -20.45
C TYR A 79 -1.91 -15.15 -18.99
N GLU A 80 -0.83 -14.96 -18.24
CA GLU A 80 -0.87 -14.96 -16.79
C GLU A 80 -1.57 -13.67 -16.32
N ILE A 81 -2.63 -13.84 -15.55
CA ILE A 81 -3.42 -12.74 -15.01
C ILE A 81 -3.11 -12.61 -13.53
N LEU A 82 -2.47 -11.50 -13.18
CA LEU A 82 -2.21 -11.10 -11.80
C LEU A 82 -3.35 -10.19 -11.32
N GLU A 83 -3.67 -10.26 -10.04
CA GLU A 83 -4.72 -9.45 -9.43
C GLU A 83 -4.11 -8.26 -8.69
N TRP A 84 -4.47 -7.02 -9.04
CA TRP A 84 -3.83 -5.85 -8.43
C TRP A 84 -4.07 -5.79 -6.92
N SER A 85 -5.21 -6.31 -6.43
CA SER A 85 -5.49 -6.44 -5.00
C SER A 85 -4.43 -7.20 -4.20
N ASP A 86 -3.66 -8.09 -4.84
CA ASP A 86 -2.59 -8.85 -4.17
C ASP A 86 -1.35 -7.98 -3.88
N TYR A 87 -1.24 -6.83 -4.55
CA TYR A 87 -0.09 -5.91 -4.54
C TYR A 87 -0.46 -4.51 -4.06
N MET A 88 -1.72 -4.09 -4.24
CA MET A 88 -2.23 -2.80 -3.82
C MET A 88 -2.29 -2.71 -2.30
N GLN A 89 -1.51 -1.78 -1.75
CA GLN A 89 -1.72 -1.35 -0.38
C GLN A 89 -2.94 -0.45 -0.37
N LYS A 90 -4.06 -0.97 0.15
CA LYS A 90 -5.25 -0.13 0.36
C LYS A 90 -4.82 1.07 1.21
N GLU A 91 -5.12 2.28 0.74
CA GLU A 91 -5.01 3.47 1.59
C GLU A 91 -5.90 3.22 2.82
N PHE A 92 -5.32 3.31 4.01
CA PHE A 92 -6.02 3.10 5.27
C PHE A 92 -6.04 4.43 5.99
N THR A 93 -7.24 4.96 6.17
CA THR A 93 -7.47 6.28 6.73
C THR A 93 -8.09 6.19 8.11
N LYS A 94 -8.23 7.32 8.79
CA LYS A 94 -8.95 7.35 10.07
C LYS A 94 -10.42 6.96 9.94
N ALA A 95 -11.01 7.09 8.75
CA ALA A 95 -12.39 6.67 8.48
C ALA A 95 -12.53 5.14 8.40
N ASP A 96 -11.44 4.41 8.14
CA ASP A 96 -11.40 2.95 8.14
C ASP A 96 -11.21 2.37 9.56
N LEU A 97 -11.01 3.20 10.59
CA LEU A 97 -10.90 2.75 11.98
C LEU A 97 -12.30 2.48 12.56
N GLU A 98 -12.54 1.22 12.90
CA GLU A 98 -13.82 0.76 13.45
C GLU A 98 -13.67 0.28 14.91
N ASP A 99 -14.77 0.32 15.66
CA ASP A 99 -14.84 -0.21 17.01
C ASP A 99 -14.41 -1.69 17.04
N GLY A 100 -13.52 -2.02 17.98
CA GLY A 100 -12.95 -3.37 18.10
C GLY A 100 -11.63 -3.58 17.34
N MET A 101 -11.17 -2.60 16.54
CA MET A 101 -9.81 -2.63 16.01
C MET A 101 -8.77 -2.26 17.08
N VAL A 102 -7.54 -2.76 16.93
CA VAL A 102 -6.41 -2.36 17.79
C VAL A 102 -5.38 -1.64 16.92
N VAL A 103 -4.90 -0.48 17.37
CA VAL A 103 -3.88 0.31 16.68
C VAL A 103 -2.57 0.28 17.47
N GLU A 104 -1.43 0.13 16.80
CA GLU A 104 -0.09 0.31 17.37
C GLU A 104 0.47 1.64 16.87
N GLN A 105 0.85 2.50 17.81
CA GLN A 105 1.52 3.76 17.54
C GLN A 105 3.02 3.54 17.33
N ARG A 106 3.69 4.53 16.74
CA ARG A 106 5.13 4.48 16.45
C ARG A 106 6.00 4.28 17.69
N ASP A 107 5.56 4.79 18.84
CA ASP A 107 6.21 4.59 20.14
C ASP A 107 6.00 3.19 20.74
N GLY A 108 5.30 2.30 20.02
CA GLY A 108 5.00 0.93 20.41
C GLY A 108 3.75 0.78 21.28
N ASN A 109 3.08 1.88 21.63
CA ASN A 109 1.87 1.82 22.45
C ASN A 109 0.68 1.32 21.63
N MET A 110 -0.06 0.37 22.20
CA MET A 110 -1.28 -0.17 21.58
C MET A 110 -2.55 0.42 22.21
N TYR A 111 -3.57 0.65 21.39
CA TYR A 111 -4.86 1.21 21.78
C TYR A 111 -6.00 0.46 21.11
N LEU A 112 -7.09 0.24 21.84
CA LEU A 112 -8.35 -0.28 21.32
C LEU A 112 -9.16 0.88 20.74
N VAL A 113 -9.64 0.75 19.50
CA VAL A 113 -10.60 1.68 18.90
C VAL A 113 -11.98 1.37 19.47
N LEU A 114 -12.60 2.37 20.10
CA LEU A 114 -13.93 2.24 20.70
C LEU A 114 -14.58 3.63 20.84
N ALA A 115 -15.81 3.76 20.35
CA ALA A 115 -16.64 4.96 20.49
C ALA A 115 -15.93 6.25 20.02
N GLY A 116 -15.29 6.19 18.84
CA GLY A 116 -14.57 7.34 18.25
C GLY A 116 -13.27 7.71 18.99
N LYS A 117 -12.73 6.80 19.81
CA LYS A 117 -11.47 6.99 20.55
C LYS A 117 -10.55 5.79 20.36
N ALA A 118 -9.25 6.04 20.41
CA ALA A 118 -8.24 5.01 20.65
C ALA A 118 -7.91 5.02 22.15
N VAL A 119 -8.25 3.97 22.88
CA VAL A 119 -8.18 3.89 24.34
C VAL A 119 -7.23 2.79 24.84
N ARG A 120 -6.56 3.05 25.96
CA ARG A 120 -5.79 2.05 26.72
C ARG A 120 -5.83 2.39 28.20
N LYS A 121 -5.19 1.57 29.04
CA LYS A 121 -5.07 1.86 30.48
C LYS A 121 -4.40 3.23 30.73
N GLY A 122 -5.17 4.18 31.27
CA GLY A 122 -4.68 5.49 31.71
C GLY A 122 -4.44 6.54 30.61
N ARG A 123 -4.79 6.27 29.36
CA ARG A 123 -4.60 7.19 28.21
C ARG A 123 -5.69 6.98 27.15
N CYS A 124 -6.04 8.04 26.44
CA CYS A 124 -6.89 7.95 25.24
C CYS A 124 -6.56 9.06 24.24
N ASN A 125 -6.75 8.77 22.95
CA ASN A 125 -6.65 9.71 21.84
C ASN A 125 -8.01 9.78 21.13
N HIS A 126 -8.39 10.96 20.66
CA HIS A 126 -9.57 11.12 19.80
C HIS A 126 -9.23 10.74 18.37
N ILE A 127 -10.08 9.95 17.70
CA ILE A 127 -9.84 9.56 16.30
C ILE A 127 -9.80 10.79 15.38
N ASP A 128 -10.63 11.80 15.66
CA ASP A 128 -10.65 13.06 14.93
C ASP A 128 -9.33 13.84 15.00
N GLY A 129 -8.51 13.58 16.02
CA GLY A 129 -7.20 14.20 16.18
C GLY A 129 -6.13 13.66 15.22
N TYR A 130 -6.40 12.55 14.53
CA TYR A 130 -5.53 12.05 13.48
C TYR A 130 -5.83 12.73 12.14
N THR A 131 -4.80 12.86 11.30
CA THR A 131 -4.99 13.12 9.87
C THR A 131 -5.51 11.87 9.15
N ASP A 132 -5.95 11.99 7.91
CA ASP A 132 -6.34 10.82 7.10
C ASP A 132 -5.14 9.90 6.80
N ASP A 133 -3.91 10.43 6.87
CA ASP A 133 -2.68 9.63 6.84
C ASP A 133 -2.32 9.05 8.22
N LEU A 134 -3.29 8.98 9.15
CA LEU A 134 -3.16 8.39 10.48
C LEU A 134 -2.00 8.97 11.32
N LYS A 135 -1.64 10.23 11.07
CA LYS A 135 -0.58 10.94 11.80
C LYS A 135 -1.16 11.73 12.95
N TRP A 136 -0.41 11.82 14.03
CA TRP A 136 -0.79 12.62 15.19
C TRP A 136 -0.11 13.99 15.13
N GLU A 137 -0.91 15.05 15.25
CA GLU A 137 -0.39 16.42 15.17
C GLU A 137 0.57 16.72 16.32
N GLY A 138 1.75 17.25 15.99
CA GLY A 138 2.74 17.70 16.97
C GLY A 138 3.53 16.60 17.69
N TYR A 139 3.23 15.31 17.46
CA TYR A 139 3.98 14.21 18.08
C TYR A 139 4.03 12.96 17.19
N THR A 140 5.14 12.77 16.49
CA THR A 140 5.38 11.65 15.56
C THR A 140 5.33 10.27 16.22
N GLY A 141 5.62 10.18 17.53
CA GLY A 141 5.47 8.95 18.30
C GLY A 141 4.03 8.46 18.37
N GLY A 142 3.07 9.38 18.20
CA GLY A 142 1.64 9.09 18.20
C GLY A 142 1.09 8.61 16.85
N ASP A 143 1.88 8.64 15.77
CA ASP A 143 1.43 8.14 14.47
C ASP A 143 1.00 6.68 14.59
N ILE A 144 -0.17 6.33 14.07
CA ILE A 144 -0.57 4.92 13.96
C ILE A 144 0.27 4.31 12.85
N VAL A 145 0.97 3.23 13.17
CA VAL A 145 1.85 2.51 12.24
C VAL A 145 1.32 1.13 11.91
N LYS A 146 0.43 0.57 12.72
CA LYS A 146 -0.24 -0.71 12.43
C LYS A 146 -1.66 -0.71 12.93
N VAL A 147 -2.53 -1.42 12.23
CA VAL A 147 -3.90 -1.70 12.64
C VAL A 147 -4.10 -3.21 12.62
N TYR A 148 -4.82 -3.70 13.62
CA TYR A 148 -5.07 -5.11 13.87
C TYR A 148 -6.57 -5.38 14.06
N ARG A 149 -6.97 -6.58 13.64
CA ARG A 149 -8.23 -7.21 14.04
C ARG A 149 -7.96 -8.13 15.23
N ILE A 150 -8.87 -8.16 16.19
CA ILE A 150 -8.78 -9.08 17.32
C ILE A 150 -9.20 -10.49 16.89
N THR A 151 -8.40 -11.50 17.23
CA THR A 151 -8.77 -12.91 17.04
C THR A 151 -9.54 -13.40 18.28
N PRO A 152 -10.81 -13.79 18.15
CA PRO A 152 -11.69 -14.03 19.29
C PRO A 152 -11.35 -15.27 20.11
N GLU A 153 -10.59 -16.22 19.54
CA GLU A 153 -10.30 -17.52 20.13
C GLU A 153 -9.42 -17.45 21.39
N SER A 154 -8.83 -16.29 21.68
CA SER A 154 -7.81 -16.12 22.73
C SER A 154 -8.12 -15.03 23.77
N LEU A 155 -9.35 -14.51 23.85
CA LEU A 155 -9.70 -13.43 24.79
C LEU A 155 -10.27 -13.96 26.11
N GLY A 156 -9.58 -13.72 27.22
CA GLY A 156 -10.07 -13.94 28.59
C GLY A 156 -10.40 -12.65 29.34
N CYS A 157 -9.71 -11.55 29.06
CA CYS A 157 -9.97 -10.23 29.62
C CYS A 157 -9.63 -9.09 28.64
N ILE A 158 -9.91 -7.84 29.04
CA ILE A 158 -9.66 -6.68 28.19
C ILE A 158 -8.16 -6.45 27.95
N GLU A 159 -7.30 -6.83 28.88
CA GLU A 159 -5.85 -6.71 28.72
C GLU A 159 -5.32 -7.60 27.58
N ASP A 160 -6.00 -8.71 27.30
CA ASP A 160 -5.60 -9.67 26.26
C ASP A 160 -5.68 -9.08 24.85
N VAL A 161 -6.45 -8.01 24.64
CA VAL A 161 -6.54 -7.30 23.34
C VAL A 161 -5.23 -6.62 22.96
N PHE A 162 -4.30 -6.43 23.91
CA PHE A 162 -2.99 -5.83 23.68
C PHE A 162 -1.87 -6.87 23.52
N ILE A 163 -2.22 -8.16 23.46
CA ILE A 163 -1.27 -9.26 23.24
C ILE A 163 -1.21 -9.59 21.74
N LYS A 164 -0.04 -9.47 21.12
CA LYS A 164 0.14 -9.65 19.67
C LYS A 164 -0.27 -11.02 19.12
N SER A 165 -0.21 -12.09 19.92
CA SER A 165 -0.68 -13.41 19.49
C SER A 165 -2.20 -13.50 19.33
N ASN A 166 -2.94 -12.53 19.89
CA ASN A 166 -4.39 -12.44 19.82
C ASN A 166 -4.86 -11.45 18.74
N LEU A 167 -3.94 -11.06 17.84
CA LEU A 167 -4.15 -10.01 16.87
C LEU A 167 -3.74 -10.47 15.46
N GLU A 168 -4.59 -10.18 14.49
CA GLU A 168 -4.31 -10.33 13.07
C GLU A 168 -3.97 -8.96 12.48
N LEU A 169 -2.79 -8.82 11.86
CA LEU A 169 -2.37 -7.57 11.23
C LEU A 169 -3.21 -7.31 9.98
N ILE A 170 -3.95 -6.20 9.94
CA ILE A 170 -4.77 -5.81 8.79
C ILE A 170 -4.15 -4.67 7.97
N TRP A 171 -3.33 -3.83 8.61
CA TRP A 171 -2.62 -2.76 7.92
C TRP A 171 -1.32 -2.43 8.65
N GLU A 172 -0.28 -2.10 7.87
CA GLU A 172 0.99 -1.60 8.36
C GLU A 172 1.42 -0.41 7.50
N ARG A 173 1.89 0.66 8.13
CA ARG A 173 2.36 1.87 7.47
C ARG A 173 3.62 1.55 6.67
N THR A 174 3.57 1.87 5.38
CA THR A 174 4.77 1.86 4.53
C THR A 174 5.47 3.21 4.63
N GLU A 175 6.65 3.22 5.24
CA GLU A 175 7.49 4.41 5.28
C GLU A 175 8.38 4.46 4.04
N THR A 176 8.16 5.46 3.19
CA THR A 176 9.18 5.81 2.18
C THR A 176 10.37 6.41 2.90
N LYS A 177 11.52 5.72 2.86
CA LYS A 177 12.77 6.24 3.42
C LYS A 177 13.19 7.47 2.63
N LYS A 178 12.97 8.65 3.20
CA LYS A 178 13.58 9.89 2.71
C LYS A 178 15.05 9.85 3.11
N MET A 179 15.91 10.03 2.12
CA MET A 179 17.34 10.18 2.30
C MET A 179 17.78 11.36 1.44
N THR A 180 18.75 12.09 1.95
CA THR A 180 19.38 13.19 1.23
C THR A 180 20.20 12.64 0.05
N ILE A 181 20.50 13.50 -0.92
CA ILE A 181 21.38 13.16 -2.05
C ILE A 181 22.74 12.64 -1.53
N GLU A 182 23.25 13.22 -0.44
CA GLU A 182 24.52 12.81 0.17
C GLU A 182 24.43 11.42 0.83
N GLU A 183 23.34 11.13 1.54
CA GLU A 183 23.12 9.79 2.12
C GLU A 183 22.94 8.71 1.04
N MET A 184 22.34 9.07 -0.11
CA MET A 184 22.27 8.17 -1.27
C MET A 184 23.66 7.91 -1.84
N ARG A 185 24.44 8.98 -2.04
CA ARG A 185 25.81 8.92 -2.54
C ARG A 185 26.67 8.02 -1.65
N GLN A 186 26.75 8.31 -0.36
CA GLN A 186 27.58 7.54 0.59
C GLN A 186 27.27 6.04 0.58
N LYS A 187 25.99 5.68 0.53
CA LYS A 187 25.60 4.27 0.43
C LYS A 187 25.99 3.62 -0.88
N LEU A 188 25.91 4.37 -1.96
CA LEU A 188 26.30 3.88 -3.28
C LEU A 188 27.83 3.70 -3.32
N GLU A 189 28.60 4.61 -2.74
CA GLU A 189 30.06 4.50 -2.61
C GLU A 189 30.47 3.31 -1.73
N GLU A 190 29.76 3.07 -0.62
CA GLU A 190 29.99 1.89 0.23
C GLU A 190 29.69 0.57 -0.52
N LEU A 191 28.66 0.56 -1.36
CA LEU A 191 28.26 -0.61 -2.16
C LEU A 191 29.20 -0.89 -3.33
N THR A 192 29.67 0.16 -4.02
CA THR A 192 30.51 0.03 -5.22
C THR A 192 32.01 0.03 -4.89
N GLY A 193 32.41 0.62 -3.76
CA GLY A 193 33.81 0.89 -3.42
C GLY A 193 34.41 2.04 -4.24
N GLU A 194 33.58 2.79 -4.98
CA GLU A 194 34.01 3.89 -5.85
C GLU A 194 33.55 5.22 -5.28
N GLU A 195 34.38 6.27 -5.41
CA GLU A 195 33.97 7.63 -5.08
C GLU A 195 33.05 8.17 -6.20
N ILE A 196 31.90 8.70 -5.81
CA ILE A 196 30.85 9.14 -6.73
C ILE A 196 30.76 10.66 -6.68
N GLU A 197 31.02 11.33 -7.80
CA GLU A 197 30.78 12.77 -7.92
C GLU A 197 29.33 13.04 -8.36
N VAL A 198 28.56 13.75 -7.54
CA VAL A 198 27.19 14.17 -7.89
C VAL A 198 27.24 15.53 -8.58
N THR A 199 26.93 15.55 -9.88
CA THR A 199 26.83 16.78 -10.67
C THR A 199 25.38 17.28 -10.74
N ALA A 200 25.21 18.60 -10.86
CA ALA A 200 23.91 19.29 -10.86
C ALA A 200 23.19 19.27 -12.21
#